data_AF-A0A8H3QIC0-F1
#
_entry.id   AF-A0A8H3QIC0-F1
#
_cell.length_a   1.000
_cell.length_b   1.000
_cell.length_c   1.000
_cell.angle_alpha   90.00
_cell.angle_beta   90.00
_cell.angle_gamma   90.00
#
_symmetry.space_group_name_H-M   'P 1'
#
loop_
_entity.id
_entity.type
_entity.pdbx_description
1 polymer ?
#
loop_
_entity_poly.entity_id
_entity_poly.type
_entity_poly.pdbx_seq_one_letter_code
_entity_poly.pdbx_strand_id
1 'polypeptide(L)'
;MDKVWLNSKNTRGCRNTMLFQEIDQNNWIIDELHLMLQISDVLFQCLFYELIKKKDFANNTQILIIAEMKRLHIHFEFYPPTTKNGKWEWTSLMGLDKEKILKDFQIRHLFDEQQATRGQDIEHLWCEFYHLYKIMRQKSLTDEEIDQFEADAKQWVRDFCHSTIGNPNSSNQQEGMYLRTDVTLYMHVFAQHVPQFMRYLKQKGMVLRYYSTSSIEKKNHQQVQLFFGGTTMGGGKSKKPVIYDILCYEN
;
A
#
# COMPACT_ATOMS: atom_id res chain seq x y z
N MET A 1 14.14 20.46 -17.76
CA MET A 1 15.30 20.12 -16.91
C MET A 1 14.76 19.63 -15.58
N ASP A 2 14.74 18.33 -15.37
CA ASP A 2 14.34 17.75 -14.09
C ASP A 2 15.41 18.08 -13.04
N LYS A 3 15.03 18.82 -12.01
CA LYS A 3 15.94 19.14 -10.90
C LYS A 3 16.09 17.90 -10.03
N VAL A 4 17.20 17.18 -10.19
CA VAL A 4 17.59 16.10 -9.28
C VAL A 4 18.12 16.73 -8.00
N TRP A 5 17.39 16.61 -6.90
CA TRP A 5 17.82 17.07 -5.59
C TRP A 5 18.41 15.89 -4.81
N LEU A 6 19.69 16.00 -4.44
CA LEU A 6 20.31 15.11 -3.45
C LEU A 6 19.67 15.39 -2.08
N ASN A 7 19.19 14.34 -1.39
CA ASN A 7 18.51 14.45 -0.09
C ASN A 7 19.31 15.25 0.96
N SER A 8 20.63 15.15 0.95
CA SER A 8 21.52 15.88 1.88
C SER A 8 21.66 17.38 1.61
N LYS A 9 21.16 17.90 0.47
CA LYS A 9 21.38 19.30 0.04
C LYS A 9 20.11 20.16 0.01
N ASN A 10 18.92 19.59 0.17
CA ASN A 10 17.67 20.37 0.15
C ASN A 10 17.27 20.82 1.56
N THR A 11 17.84 21.94 2.01
CA THR A 11 17.50 22.55 3.31
C THR A 11 16.24 23.42 3.28
N ARG A 12 15.67 23.68 2.09
CA ARG A 12 14.52 24.60 1.92
C ARG A 12 13.15 23.95 2.19
N GLY A 13 13.11 22.62 2.35
CA GLY A 13 11.88 21.86 2.62
C GLY A 13 11.65 21.51 4.10
N CYS A 14 12.63 21.71 4.98
CA CYS A 14 12.51 21.39 6.40
C CYS A 14 12.12 22.63 7.20
N ARG A 15 10.90 22.64 7.77
CA ARG A 15 10.39 23.77 8.57
C ARG A 15 11.03 23.84 9.96
N ASN A 16 11.42 22.69 10.51
CA ASN A 16 11.98 22.55 11.86
C ASN A 16 13.33 21.85 11.80
N THR A 17 14.18 22.11 12.79
CA THR A 17 15.43 21.38 13.00
C THR A 17 15.15 19.92 13.34
N MET A 18 16.09 19.02 13.00
CA MET A 18 16.00 17.62 13.38
C MET A 18 15.94 17.47 14.91
N LEU A 19 15.02 16.62 15.36
CA LEU A 19 14.82 16.32 16.78
C LEU A 19 15.93 15.42 17.34
N PHE A 20 16.42 14.49 16.53
CA PHE A 20 17.54 13.61 16.85
C PHE A 20 18.66 13.86 15.85
N GLN A 21 19.79 14.35 16.34
CA GLN A 21 20.97 14.69 15.53
C GLN A 21 22.02 13.57 15.57
N GLU A 22 21.82 12.58 16.44
CA GLU A 22 22.72 11.45 16.67
C GLU A 22 22.74 10.46 15.49
N ILE A 23 21.64 10.38 14.73
CA ILE A 23 21.55 9.53 13.54
C ILE A 23 21.69 10.41 12.31
N ASP A 24 22.80 10.24 11.59
CA ASP A 24 23.00 10.86 10.28
C ASP A 24 21.84 10.52 9.33
N GLN A 25 21.30 11.53 8.63
CA GLN A 25 20.25 11.36 7.63
C GLN A 25 20.63 10.38 6.52
N ASN A 26 21.92 10.24 6.21
CA ASN A 26 22.41 9.25 5.25
C ASN A 26 22.22 7.80 5.72
N ASN A 27 21.87 7.60 6.99
CA ASN A 27 21.53 6.30 7.57
C ASN A 27 20.01 6.07 7.65
N TRP A 28 19.19 7.02 7.21
CA TRP A 28 17.74 6.84 7.17
C TRP A 28 17.39 6.04 5.92
N ILE A 29 17.00 4.79 6.11
CA ILE A 29 16.59 3.89 5.03
C ILE A 29 15.07 3.76 5.06
N ILE A 30 14.47 3.75 3.88
CA ILE A 30 13.04 3.52 3.73
C ILE A 30 12.66 2.07 4.06
N ASP A 31 11.52 1.91 4.72
CA ASP A 31 10.90 0.60 4.92
C ASP A 31 9.97 0.23 3.77
N GLU A 32 10.35 -0.80 3.00
CA GLU A 32 9.57 -1.33 1.89
C GLU A 32 8.21 -1.91 2.33
N LEU A 33 8.11 -2.49 3.53
CA LEU A 33 6.87 -3.13 3.98
C LEU A 33 5.81 -2.05 4.21
N HIS A 34 6.14 -1.03 4.99
CA HIS A 34 5.22 0.07 5.28
C HIS A 34 4.85 0.85 4.03
N LEU A 35 5.78 1.03 3.08
CA LEU A 35 5.46 1.61 1.78
C LEU A 35 4.39 0.79 1.05
N MET A 36 4.55 -0.54 0.98
CA MET A 36 3.54 -1.42 0.37
C MET A 36 2.20 -1.30 1.08
N LEU A 37 2.19 -1.39 2.42
CA LEU A 37 0.95 -1.33 3.19
C LEU A 37 0.16 -0.03 2.98
N GLN A 38 0.85 1.10 2.98
CA GLN A 38 0.25 2.44 2.89
C GLN A 38 -0.24 2.75 1.48
N ILE A 39 0.53 2.39 0.45
CA ILE A 39 0.07 2.56 -0.93
C ILE A 39 -1.12 1.65 -1.23
N SER A 40 -1.10 0.41 -0.74
CA SER A 40 -2.24 -0.52 -0.85
C SER A 40 -3.51 0.05 -0.23
N ASP A 41 -3.42 0.67 0.96
CA ASP A 41 -4.58 1.30 1.60
C ASP A 41 -5.20 2.38 0.73
N VAL A 42 -4.37 3.22 0.11
CA VAL A 42 -4.84 4.26 -0.81
C VAL A 42 -5.54 3.63 -2.01
N LEU A 43 -4.94 2.62 -2.62
CA LEU A 43 -5.53 1.90 -3.77
C LEU A 43 -6.88 1.28 -3.44
N PHE A 44 -6.99 0.63 -2.27
CA PHE A 44 -8.24 -0.01 -1.83
C PHE A 44 -9.30 1.03 -1.49
N GLN A 45 -8.90 2.10 -0.79
CA GLN A 45 -9.79 3.20 -0.43
C GLN A 45 -10.35 3.90 -1.67
N CYS A 46 -9.51 4.17 -2.68
CA CYS A 46 -9.91 4.75 -3.95
C CYS A 46 -10.95 3.87 -4.66
N LEU A 47 -10.67 2.56 -4.83
CA LEU A 47 -11.60 1.62 -5.46
C LEU A 47 -12.91 1.51 -4.68
N PHE A 48 -12.85 1.29 -3.37
CA PHE A 48 -14.06 1.09 -2.57
C PHE A 48 -14.92 2.34 -2.54
N TYR A 49 -14.35 3.54 -2.43
CA TYR A 49 -15.14 4.77 -2.51
C TYR A 49 -15.74 5.02 -3.89
N GLU A 50 -15.10 4.57 -4.96
CA GLU A 50 -15.69 4.59 -6.30
C GLU A 50 -16.89 3.63 -6.38
N LEU A 51 -16.71 2.39 -5.93
CA LEU A 51 -17.74 1.35 -5.97
C LEU A 51 -18.93 1.63 -5.03
N ILE A 52 -18.68 2.17 -3.83
CA ILE A 52 -19.73 2.53 -2.85
C ILE A 52 -20.68 3.61 -3.40
N LYS A 53 -20.21 4.46 -4.32
CA LYS A 53 -21.05 5.48 -4.96
C LYS A 53 -22.02 4.90 -6.00
N LYS A 54 -21.85 3.64 -6.42
CA LYS A 54 -22.78 2.98 -7.34
C LYS A 54 -24.13 2.78 -6.64
N LYS A 55 -25.23 3.06 -7.35
CA LYS A 55 -26.60 3.00 -6.81
C LYS A 55 -26.95 1.62 -6.22
N ASP A 56 -26.38 0.56 -6.78
CA ASP A 56 -26.66 -0.83 -6.39
C ASP A 56 -25.51 -1.50 -5.63
N PHE A 57 -24.68 -0.70 -4.94
CA PHE A 57 -23.53 -1.22 -4.21
C PHE A 57 -23.92 -2.33 -3.21
N ALA A 58 -24.90 -2.07 -2.34
CA ALA A 58 -25.26 -2.97 -1.25
C ALA A 58 -25.88 -4.31 -1.73
N ASN A 59 -26.61 -4.31 -2.85
CA ASN A 59 -27.31 -5.52 -3.31
C ASN A 59 -26.51 -6.34 -4.33
N ASN A 60 -25.49 -5.75 -4.97
CA ASN A 60 -24.77 -6.43 -6.05
C ASN A 60 -23.25 -6.28 -5.90
N THR A 61 -22.70 -5.07 -6.03
CA THR A 61 -21.23 -4.87 -6.05
C THR A 61 -20.55 -5.35 -4.77
N GLN A 62 -21.17 -5.14 -3.61
CA GLN A 62 -20.68 -5.63 -2.32
C GLN A 62 -20.55 -7.16 -2.31
N ILE A 63 -21.54 -7.88 -2.86
CA ILE A 63 -21.55 -9.34 -2.92
C ILE A 63 -20.42 -9.85 -3.82
N LEU A 64 -20.19 -9.20 -4.96
CA LEU A 64 -19.10 -9.53 -5.88
C LEU A 64 -17.73 -9.36 -5.22
N ILE A 65 -17.51 -8.26 -4.50
CA ILE A 65 -16.25 -8.02 -3.77
C ILE A 65 -16.03 -9.11 -2.72
N ILE A 66 -17.05 -9.40 -1.89
CA ILE A 66 -16.94 -10.41 -0.84
C ILE A 66 -16.69 -11.81 -1.43
N ALA A 67 -17.35 -12.14 -2.54
CA ALA A 67 -17.13 -13.40 -3.25
C ALA A 67 -15.69 -13.52 -3.78
N GLU A 68 -15.15 -12.42 -4.31
CA GLU A 68 -13.78 -12.38 -4.82
C GLU A 68 -12.74 -12.45 -3.69
N MET A 69 -12.95 -11.76 -2.57
CA MET A 69 -12.12 -11.91 -1.36
C MET A 69 -12.14 -13.35 -0.85
N LYS A 70 -13.32 -13.98 -0.83
CA LYS A 70 -13.47 -15.38 -0.45
C LYS A 70 -12.72 -16.33 -1.40
N ARG A 71 -12.71 -16.05 -2.71
CA ARG A 71 -11.92 -16.79 -3.70
C ARG A 71 -10.42 -16.74 -3.39
N LEU A 72 -9.93 -15.62 -2.83
CA LEU A 72 -8.55 -15.45 -2.38
C LEU A 72 -8.27 -16.01 -0.97
N HIS A 73 -9.28 -16.63 -0.34
CA HIS A 73 -9.24 -17.11 1.05
C HIS A 73 -8.97 -15.98 2.05
N ILE A 74 -9.59 -14.82 1.84
CA ILE A 74 -9.49 -13.64 2.71
C ILE A 74 -10.87 -13.41 3.34
N HIS A 75 -10.90 -13.32 4.67
CA HIS A 75 -12.12 -12.92 5.38
C HIS A 75 -12.30 -11.40 5.22
N PHE A 76 -13.42 -11.00 4.64
CA PHE A 76 -13.68 -9.59 4.36
C PHE A 76 -15.17 -9.28 4.42
N GLU A 77 -15.50 -8.18 5.07
CA GLU A 77 -16.86 -7.68 5.25
C GLU A 77 -16.87 -6.17 5.10
N PHE A 78 -18.03 -5.64 4.70
CA PHE A 78 -18.34 -4.22 4.77
C PHE A 78 -19.29 -3.95 5.92
N TYR A 79 -19.05 -2.86 6.64
CA TYR A 79 -19.87 -2.40 7.74
C TYR A 79 -20.64 -1.15 7.29
N PRO A 80 -21.99 -1.19 7.29
CA PRO A 80 -22.79 -0.05 6.87
C PRO A 80 -22.64 1.12 7.85
N PRO A 81 -22.84 2.37 7.37
CA PRO A 81 -22.85 3.55 8.22
C PRO A 81 -23.81 3.41 9.41
N THR A 82 -23.32 3.70 10.62
CA THR A 82 -24.15 3.72 11.84
C THR A 82 -24.93 5.02 12.01
N THR A 83 -24.59 6.06 11.25
CA THR A 83 -25.23 7.38 11.29
C THR A 83 -25.61 7.85 9.89
N LYS A 84 -26.54 8.81 9.79
CA LYS A 84 -27.04 9.36 8.50
C LYS A 84 -25.92 9.93 7.62
N ASN A 85 -24.82 10.41 8.21
CA ASN A 85 -23.65 10.95 7.51
C ASN A 85 -22.40 10.06 7.66
N GLY A 86 -22.58 8.84 8.15
CA GLY A 86 -21.49 7.90 8.35
C GLY A 86 -20.94 7.39 7.01
N LYS A 87 -19.71 6.88 7.05
CA LYS A 87 -19.10 6.21 5.90
C LYS A 87 -19.25 4.71 6.07
N TRP A 88 -19.26 4.01 4.94
CA TRP A 88 -19.04 2.56 4.95
C TRP A 88 -17.63 2.31 5.46
N GLU A 89 -17.51 1.33 6.35
CA GLU A 89 -16.24 0.78 6.80
C GLU A 89 -16.09 -0.64 6.26
N TRP A 90 -14.89 -1.21 6.39
CA TRP A 90 -14.61 -2.57 5.93
C TRP A 90 -13.55 -3.22 6.81
N THR A 91 -13.43 -4.54 6.70
CA THR A 91 -12.43 -5.31 7.42
C THR A 91 -11.02 -4.76 7.14
N SER A 92 -10.25 -4.48 8.20
CA SER A 92 -8.84 -4.12 8.08
C SER A 92 -8.03 -5.28 7.54
N LEU A 93 -7.24 -5.04 6.49
CA LEU A 93 -6.48 -6.07 5.79
C LEU A 93 -5.02 -6.11 6.28
N MET A 94 -4.54 -7.31 6.58
CA MET A 94 -3.15 -7.54 6.99
C MET A 94 -2.23 -7.61 5.77
N GLY A 95 -0.93 -7.39 5.97
CA GLY A 95 0.03 -7.28 4.86
C GLY A 95 0.06 -8.48 3.88
N LEU A 96 -0.15 -9.70 4.38
CA LEU A 96 -0.24 -10.88 3.52
C LEU A 96 -1.49 -10.87 2.64
N ASP A 97 -2.62 -10.42 3.19
CA ASP A 97 -3.87 -10.32 2.44
C ASP A 97 -3.79 -9.19 1.42
N LYS A 98 -3.17 -8.06 1.77
CA LYS A 98 -2.91 -6.97 0.82
C LYS A 98 -2.05 -7.44 -0.36
N GLU A 99 -0.97 -8.18 -0.09
CA GLU A 99 -0.08 -8.70 -1.14
C GLU A 99 -0.85 -9.65 -2.09
N LYS A 100 -1.73 -10.52 -1.55
CA LYS A 100 -2.60 -11.38 -2.37
C LYS A 100 -3.60 -10.58 -3.20
N ILE A 101 -4.24 -9.57 -2.61
CA ILE A 101 -5.24 -8.74 -3.29
C ILE A 101 -4.60 -7.98 -4.45
N LEU A 102 -3.46 -7.33 -4.22
CA LEU A 102 -2.76 -6.61 -5.27
C LEU A 102 -2.37 -7.50 -6.46
N LYS A 103 -2.09 -8.77 -6.21
CA LYS A 103 -1.63 -9.72 -7.23
C LYS A 103 -2.77 -10.41 -7.99
N ASP A 104 -3.79 -10.87 -7.26
CA ASP A 104 -4.70 -11.90 -7.75
C ASP A 104 -6.18 -11.44 -7.80
N PHE A 105 -6.53 -10.25 -7.30
CA PHE A 105 -7.92 -9.76 -7.23
C PHE A 105 -8.42 -9.24 -8.58
N GLN A 106 -9.55 -9.75 -9.06
CA GLN A 106 -10.10 -9.45 -10.40
C GLN A 106 -11.05 -8.24 -10.36
N ILE A 107 -10.48 -7.04 -10.47
CA ILE A 107 -11.24 -5.77 -10.42
C ILE A 107 -12.13 -5.61 -11.64
N ARG A 108 -11.69 -6.08 -12.81
CA ARG A 108 -12.44 -5.94 -14.07
C ARG A 108 -13.86 -6.51 -14.00
N HIS A 109 -14.10 -7.52 -13.15
CA HIS A 109 -15.41 -8.16 -12.99
C HIS A 109 -16.36 -7.38 -12.05
N LEU A 110 -15.89 -6.31 -11.40
CA LEU A 110 -16.70 -5.43 -10.55
C LEU A 110 -17.36 -4.27 -11.33
N PHE A 111 -17.10 -4.20 -12.63
CA PHE A 111 -17.59 -3.19 -13.54
C PHE A 111 -18.42 -3.83 -14.63
N ASP A 112 -19.54 -3.18 -14.97
CA ASP A 112 -20.41 -3.62 -16.06
C ASP A 112 -19.72 -3.39 -17.42
N GLU A 113 -20.23 -3.96 -18.51
CA GLU A 113 -19.61 -3.85 -19.84
C GLU A 113 -19.33 -2.42 -20.29
N GLN A 114 -20.16 -1.46 -19.86
CA GLN A 114 -19.99 -0.03 -20.14
C GLN A 114 -18.75 0.60 -19.46
N GLN A 115 -18.25 -0.01 -18.38
CA GLN A 115 -17.10 0.44 -17.59
C GLN A 115 -15.99 -0.62 -17.54
N ALA A 116 -16.00 -1.58 -18.48
CA ALA A 116 -15.02 -2.66 -18.50
C ALA A 116 -13.58 -2.13 -18.60
N THR A 117 -13.35 -1.10 -19.41
CA THR A 117 -12.04 -0.43 -19.54
C THR A 117 -11.57 0.15 -18.21
N ARG A 118 -12.47 0.80 -17.45
CA ARG A 118 -12.15 1.34 -16.12
C ARG A 118 -11.68 0.24 -15.16
N GLY A 119 -12.38 -0.88 -15.13
CA GLY A 119 -11.99 -2.03 -14.32
C GLY A 119 -10.62 -2.61 -14.72
N GLN A 120 -10.33 -2.67 -16.02
CA GLN A 120 -9.03 -3.12 -16.56
C GLN A 120 -7.90 -2.15 -16.19
N ASP A 121 -8.13 -0.85 -16.29
CA ASP A 121 -7.13 0.17 -15.94
C ASP A 121 -6.77 0.11 -14.45
N ILE A 122 -7.75 -0.09 -13.57
CA ILE A 122 -7.51 -0.24 -12.12
C ILE A 122 -6.77 -1.54 -11.82
N GLU A 123 -7.18 -2.64 -12.45
CA GLU A 123 -6.50 -3.93 -12.31
C GLU A 123 -5.03 -3.84 -12.74
N HIS A 124 -4.78 -3.22 -13.89
CA HIS A 124 -3.42 -2.98 -14.39
C HIS A 124 -2.61 -2.12 -13.41
N LEU A 125 -3.17 -1.01 -12.92
CA LEU A 125 -2.50 -0.16 -11.93
C LEU A 125 -2.08 -0.92 -10.67
N TRP A 126 -2.93 -1.83 -10.16
CA TRP A 126 -2.60 -2.67 -9.00
C TRP A 126 -1.51 -3.69 -9.31
N CYS A 127 -1.59 -4.33 -10.47
CA CYS A 127 -0.62 -5.32 -10.92
C CYS A 127 0.77 -4.70 -11.13
N GLU A 128 0.84 -3.51 -11.73
CA GLU A 128 2.10 -2.78 -11.91
C GLU A 128 2.71 -2.35 -10.57
N PHE A 129 1.88 -1.89 -9.63
CA PHE A 129 2.38 -1.59 -8.27
C PHE A 129 2.95 -2.84 -7.60
N TYR A 130 2.24 -3.96 -7.67
CA TYR A 130 2.72 -5.24 -7.15
C TYR A 130 4.03 -5.66 -7.81
N HIS A 131 4.14 -5.55 -9.14
CA HIS A 131 5.35 -5.86 -9.90
C HIS A 131 6.56 -5.05 -9.40
N LEU A 132 6.40 -3.73 -9.29
CA LEU A 132 7.44 -2.83 -8.77
C LEU A 132 7.81 -3.17 -7.32
N TYR A 133 6.83 -3.47 -6.47
CA TYR A 133 7.10 -3.96 -5.11
C TYR A 133 7.92 -5.26 -5.10
N LYS A 134 7.71 -6.19 -6.05
CA LYS A 134 8.55 -7.40 -6.15
C LYS A 134 9.98 -7.08 -6.56
N ILE A 135 10.21 -6.09 -7.41
CA ILE A 135 11.55 -5.61 -7.79
C ILE A 135 12.27 -5.07 -6.53
N MET A 136 11.59 -4.27 -5.70
CA MET A 136 12.16 -3.75 -4.44
C MET A 136 12.72 -4.86 -3.53
N ARG A 137 12.09 -6.04 -3.56
CA ARG A 137 12.41 -7.20 -2.71
C ARG A 137 13.45 -8.15 -3.29
N GLN A 138 13.97 -7.85 -4.48
CA GLN A 138 15.01 -8.66 -5.11
C GLN A 138 16.31 -8.60 -4.30
N LYS A 139 17.09 -9.68 -4.37
CA LYS A 139 18.37 -9.81 -3.63
C LYS A 139 19.54 -9.14 -4.34
N SER A 140 19.36 -8.76 -5.59
CA SER A 140 20.37 -8.15 -6.45
C SER A 140 19.66 -7.42 -7.59
N LEU A 141 20.14 -6.24 -7.94
CA LEU A 141 19.66 -5.43 -9.07
C LEU A 141 20.87 -4.84 -9.82
N THR A 142 20.83 -4.83 -11.15
CA THR A 142 21.78 -4.08 -11.98
C THR A 142 21.45 -2.58 -11.98
N ASP A 143 22.34 -1.73 -12.52
CA ASP A 143 22.06 -0.29 -12.56
C ASP A 143 20.92 0.00 -13.56
N GLU A 144 20.89 -0.75 -14.66
CA GLU A 144 19.83 -0.69 -15.68
C GLU A 144 18.47 -1.10 -15.10
N GLU A 145 18.42 -2.13 -14.26
CA GLU A 145 17.18 -2.54 -13.56
C GLU A 145 16.70 -1.46 -12.58
N ILE A 146 17.62 -0.76 -11.91
CA ILE A 146 17.26 0.36 -11.01
C ILE A 146 16.79 1.58 -11.82
N ASP A 147 17.41 1.87 -12.95
CA ASP A 147 17.02 2.96 -13.85
C ASP A 147 15.63 2.70 -14.45
N GLN A 148 15.37 1.45 -14.84
CA GLN A 148 14.06 1.02 -15.32
C GLN A 148 13.00 1.11 -14.22
N PHE A 149 13.31 0.61 -13.01
CA PHE A 149 12.44 0.76 -11.85
C PHE A 149 12.10 2.24 -11.55
N GLU A 150 13.08 3.15 -11.66
CA GLU A 150 12.82 4.59 -11.47
C GLU A 150 11.87 5.15 -12.52
N ALA A 151 12.05 4.79 -13.79
CA ALA A 151 11.19 5.21 -14.87
C ALA A 151 9.76 4.70 -14.65
N ASP A 152 9.61 3.42 -14.35
CA ASP A 152 8.32 2.76 -14.17
C ASP A 152 7.60 3.23 -12.91
N ALA A 153 8.29 3.43 -11.80
CA ALA A 153 7.69 3.98 -10.58
C ALA A 153 7.20 5.42 -10.78
N LYS A 154 7.93 6.24 -11.52
CA LYS A 154 7.48 7.59 -11.90
C LYS A 154 6.29 7.55 -12.84
N GLN A 155 6.29 6.62 -13.81
CA GLN A 155 5.18 6.45 -14.72
C GLN A 155 3.93 5.98 -13.98
N TRP A 156 4.06 5.01 -13.08
CA TRP A 156 2.98 4.52 -12.24
C TRP A 156 2.30 5.63 -11.42
N VAL A 157 3.07 6.54 -10.81
CA VAL A 157 2.48 7.70 -10.10
C VAL A 157 1.78 8.66 -11.06
N ARG A 158 2.28 8.84 -12.29
CA ARG A 158 1.60 9.65 -13.31
C ARG A 158 0.29 9.01 -13.73
N ASP A 159 0.29 7.70 -13.97
CA ASP A 159 -0.90 6.93 -14.35
C ASP A 159 -1.93 6.92 -13.23
N PHE A 160 -1.51 6.81 -11.97
CA PHE A 160 -2.38 6.91 -10.80
C PHE A 160 -3.15 8.24 -10.75
N CYS A 161 -2.53 9.37 -11.14
CA CYS A 161 -3.09 10.72 -10.96
C CYS A 161 -3.36 11.49 -12.26
N HIS A 162 -3.37 10.80 -13.41
CA HIS A 162 -3.57 11.44 -14.69
C HIS A 162 -4.98 12.03 -14.75
N SER A 163 -5.06 13.27 -15.24
CA SER A 163 -6.31 14.03 -15.27
C SER A 163 -7.15 13.58 -16.46
N THR A 164 -8.47 13.63 -16.31
CA THR A 164 -9.40 13.44 -17.42
C THR A 164 -9.05 14.38 -18.56
N ILE A 165 -8.86 13.83 -19.76
CA ILE A 165 -8.49 14.57 -20.97
C ILE A 165 -9.74 14.74 -21.84
N GLY A 166 -9.95 15.95 -22.34
CA GLY A 166 -11.08 16.28 -23.21
C GLY A 166 -12.12 17.15 -22.52
N ASN A 167 -13.05 17.68 -23.32
CA ASN A 167 -14.14 18.50 -22.80
C ASN A 167 -15.16 17.62 -22.07
N PRO A 168 -15.75 18.10 -20.95
CA PRO A 168 -16.84 17.40 -20.29
C PRO A 168 -17.95 17.06 -21.29
N ASN A 169 -18.38 15.80 -21.30
CA ASN A 169 -19.46 15.27 -22.17
C ASN A 169 -19.10 15.18 -23.66
N SER A 170 -17.81 15.19 -24.03
CA SER A 170 -17.39 14.88 -25.40
C SER A 170 -17.22 13.37 -25.61
N SER A 171 -17.50 12.88 -26.81
CA SER A 171 -17.30 11.46 -27.17
C SER A 171 -15.84 11.00 -27.09
N ASN A 172 -14.89 11.94 -27.06
CA ASN A 172 -13.45 11.68 -26.99
C ASN A 172 -12.88 11.93 -25.57
N GLN A 173 -13.75 12.03 -24.56
CA GLN A 173 -13.32 12.23 -23.18
C GLN A 173 -12.64 10.95 -22.66
N GLN A 174 -11.35 11.06 -22.34
CA GLN A 174 -10.61 10.00 -21.67
C GLN A 174 -10.70 10.25 -20.16
N GLU A 175 -11.39 9.35 -19.46
CA GLU A 175 -11.54 9.41 -18.01
C GLU A 175 -10.17 9.30 -17.32
N GLY A 176 -9.90 10.19 -16.36
CA GLY A 176 -8.69 10.15 -15.55
C GLY A 176 -8.73 9.05 -14.48
N MET A 177 -7.60 8.78 -13.84
CA MET A 177 -7.50 7.69 -12.86
C MET A 177 -8.02 8.07 -11.48
N TYR A 178 -7.17 8.66 -10.63
CA TYR A 178 -7.53 9.21 -9.32
C TYR A 178 -7.05 10.66 -9.18
N LEU A 179 -7.44 11.34 -8.12
CA LEU A 179 -7.11 12.76 -7.96
C LEU A 179 -5.64 12.93 -7.59
N ARG A 180 -5.03 14.03 -8.02
CA ARG A 180 -3.67 14.41 -7.57
C ARG A 180 -3.58 14.59 -6.06
N THR A 181 -4.70 14.94 -5.41
CA THR A 181 -4.80 15.05 -3.95
C THR A 181 -4.77 13.70 -3.24
N ASP A 182 -5.00 12.60 -3.96
CA ASP A 182 -4.92 11.25 -3.42
C ASP A 182 -3.48 10.70 -3.44
N VAL A 183 -2.54 11.42 -4.09
CA VAL A 183 -1.11 11.08 -4.07
C VAL A 183 -0.53 11.34 -2.69
N THR A 184 -0.10 10.28 -2.02
CA THR A 184 0.44 10.36 -0.66
C THR A 184 1.95 10.57 -0.63
N LEU A 185 2.47 10.89 0.55
CA LEU A 185 3.91 10.95 0.79
C LEU A 185 4.60 9.63 0.45
N TYR A 186 3.97 8.48 0.74
CA TYR A 186 4.53 7.17 0.39
C TYR A 186 4.67 6.96 -1.12
N MET A 187 3.71 7.43 -1.92
CA MET A 187 3.82 7.39 -3.39
C MET A 187 4.92 8.31 -3.91
N HIS A 188 5.08 9.50 -3.31
CA HIS A 188 6.20 10.37 -3.64
C HIS A 188 7.54 9.72 -3.32
N VAL A 189 7.68 9.14 -2.13
CA VAL A 189 8.89 8.45 -1.71
C VAL A 189 9.18 7.24 -2.59
N PHE A 190 8.14 6.48 -2.95
CA PHE A 190 8.22 5.37 -3.89
C PHE A 190 8.86 5.77 -5.23
N ALA A 191 8.34 6.82 -5.89
CA ALA A 191 8.83 7.21 -7.21
C ALA A 191 10.14 8.02 -7.21
N GLN A 192 10.42 8.78 -6.16
CA GLN A 192 11.56 9.73 -6.15
C GLN A 192 12.75 9.23 -5.34
N HIS A 193 12.52 8.50 -4.25
CA HIS A 193 13.55 8.20 -3.25
C HIS A 193 13.95 6.72 -3.21
N VAL A 194 13.03 5.78 -3.46
CA VAL A 194 13.36 4.34 -3.50
C VAL A 194 14.51 4.04 -4.48
N PRO A 195 14.52 4.54 -5.74
CA PRO A 195 15.63 4.27 -6.66
C PRO A 195 16.96 4.85 -6.15
N GLN A 196 16.92 5.99 -5.47
CA GLN A 196 18.12 6.57 -4.86
C GLN A 196 18.68 5.67 -3.75
N PHE A 197 17.80 5.16 -2.88
CA PHE A 197 18.19 4.20 -1.85
C PHE A 197 18.73 2.91 -2.45
N MET A 198 18.14 2.39 -3.53
CA MET A 198 18.65 1.21 -4.23
C MET A 198 20.08 1.43 -4.72
N ARG A 199 20.38 2.54 -5.40
CA ARG A 199 21.74 2.86 -5.88
C ARG A 199 22.71 3.00 -4.71
N TYR A 200 22.31 3.72 -3.66
CA TYR A 200 23.15 3.93 -2.47
C TYR A 200 23.49 2.62 -1.75
N LEU A 201 22.50 1.76 -1.52
CA LEU A 201 22.72 0.47 -0.87
C LEU A 201 23.55 -0.47 -1.74
N LYS A 202 23.32 -0.48 -3.06
CA LYS A 202 24.09 -1.27 -4.01
C LYS A 202 25.58 -0.92 -3.98
N GLN A 203 25.94 0.37 -3.91
CA GLN A 203 27.34 0.81 -3.76
C GLN A 203 28.02 0.26 -2.51
N LYS A 204 27.23 -0.12 -1.49
CA LYS A 204 27.72 -0.72 -0.24
C LYS A 204 27.60 -2.25 -0.22
N GLY A 205 27.24 -2.88 -1.34
CA GLY A 205 26.99 -4.33 -1.41
C GLY A 205 25.74 -4.78 -0.64
N MET A 206 24.77 -3.88 -0.43
CA MET A 206 23.54 -4.13 0.31
C MET A 206 22.31 -3.95 -0.58
N VAL A 207 21.15 -4.43 -0.09
CA VAL A 207 19.86 -4.27 -0.76
C VAL A 207 18.79 -3.78 0.19
N LEU A 208 17.75 -3.15 -0.34
CA LEU A 208 16.68 -2.53 0.43
C LEU A 208 16.00 -3.52 1.39
N ARG A 209 15.78 -4.76 0.92
CA ARG A 209 15.14 -5.83 1.70
C ARG A 209 15.82 -6.11 3.04
N TYR A 210 17.12 -5.86 3.19
CA TYR A 210 17.83 -6.09 4.48
C TYR A 210 17.34 -5.15 5.58
N TYR A 211 16.74 -4.02 5.21
CA TYR A 211 16.23 -3.00 6.12
C TYR A 211 14.71 -3.07 6.31
N SER A 212 14.05 -4.09 5.73
CA SER A 212 12.62 -4.31 5.91
C SER A 212 12.29 -4.60 7.38
N THR A 213 11.26 -3.96 7.92
CA THR A 213 10.77 -4.23 9.28
C THR A 213 9.88 -5.48 9.35
N SER A 214 9.69 -6.21 8.25
CA SER A 214 8.80 -7.37 8.16
C SER A 214 9.05 -8.45 9.22
N SER A 215 10.31 -8.69 9.60
CA SER A 215 10.65 -9.63 10.67
C SER A 215 10.16 -9.16 12.04
N ILE A 216 10.24 -7.85 12.31
CA ILE A 216 9.77 -7.23 13.56
C ILE A 216 8.25 -7.30 13.61
N GLU A 217 7.57 -6.89 12.54
CA GLU A 217 6.11 -6.96 12.43
C GLU A 217 5.59 -8.40 12.59
N LYS A 218 6.28 -9.37 12.00
CA LYS A 218 5.93 -10.79 12.16
C LYS A 218 6.09 -11.26 13.60
N LYS A 219 7.19 -10.89 14.29
CA LYS A 219 7.39 -11.23 15.70
C LYS A 219 6.30 -10.62 16.56
N ASN A 220 5.99 -9.33 16.35
CA ASN A 220 4.92 -8.63 17.06
C ASN A 220 3.56 -9.32 16.83
N HIS A 221 3.23 -9.67 15.59
CA HIS A 221 1.99 -10.38 15.27
C HIS A 221 1.90 -11.74 15.98
N GLN A 222 2.96 -12.53 15.95
CA GLN A 222 3.02 -13.83 16.66
C GLN A 222 2.86 -13.65 18.16
N GLN A 223 3.51 -12.63 18.75
CA GLN A 223 3.39 -12.33 20.17
C GLN A 223 1.95 -11.93 20.54
N VAL A 224 1.31 -11.07 19.75
CA VAL A 224 -0.11 -10.71 19.94
C VAL A 224 -0.99 -11.95 19.84
N GLN A 225 -0.79 -12.79 18.82
CA GLN A 225 -1.59 -13.99 18.62
C GLN A 225 -1.43 -15.00 19.77
N LEU A 226 -0.20 -15.28 20.19
CA LEU A 226 0.11 -16.27 21.23
C LEU A 226 -0.36 -15.84 22.62
N PHE A 227 -0.11 -14.58 22.98
CA PHE A 227 -0.27 -14.12 24.36
C PHE A 227 -1.55 -13.32 24.58
N PHE A 228 -2.05 -12.66 23.55
CA PHE A 228 -3.16 -11.72 23.67
C PHE A 228 -4.40 -12.12 22.85
N GLY A 229 -4.29 -13.10 21.94
CA GLY A 229 -5.40 -13.58 21.11
C GLY A 229 -6.60 -14.09 21.91
N GLY A 230 -6.38 -14.60 23.12
CA GLY A 230 -7.46 -14.99 24.05
C GLY A 230 -8.00 -13.86 24.93
N THR A 231 -7.34 -12.71 24.99
CA THR A 231 -7.71 -11.59 25.89
C THR A 231 -8.49 -10.49 25.19
N THR A 232 -8.32 -10.31 23.87
CA THR A 232 -9.01 -9.29 23.07
C THR A 232 -10.45 -9.65 22.70
N MET A 233 -10.84 -10.92 22.85
CA MET A 233 -12.19 -11.43 22.51
C MET A 233 -12.85 -12.16 23.70
N GLY A 234 -12.79 -11.58 24.91
CA GLY A 234 -13.63 -12.02 26.04
C GLY A 234 -12.92 -12.59 27.28
N GLY A 235 -11.64 -12.28 27.48
CA GLY A 235 -10.92 -12.59 28.73
C GLY A 235 -10.45 -14.05 28.82
N GLY A 236 -9.14 -14.25 28.69
CA GLY A 236 -8.53 -15.57 28.83
C GLY A 236 -8.76 -16.17 30.22
N LYS A 237 -9.08 -17.47 30.27
CA LYS A 237 -9.33 -18.25 31.50
C LYS A 237 -8.07 -18.51 32.36
N SER A 238 -6.94 -17.90 32.03
CA SER A 238 -5.67 -18.10 32.74
C SER A 238 -5.64 -17.30 34.04
N LYS A 239 -5.25 -17.95 35.15
CA LYS A 239 -5.05 -17.30 36.46
C LYS A 239 -3.71 -16.55 36.55
N LYS A 240 -2.81 -16.72 35.58
CA LYS A 240 -1.47 -16.09 35.58
C LYS A 240 -1.44 -14.88 34.65
N PRO A 241 -0.75 -13.79 35.02
CA PRO A 241 -0.54 -12.65 34.13
C PRO A 241 0.23 -13.08 32.86
N VAL A 242 -0.17 -12.53 31.72
CA VAL A 242 0.46 -12.76 30.40
C VAL A 242 1.97 -12.52 30.39
N ILE A 243 2.47 -11.61 31.25
CA ILE A 243 3.91 -11.35 31.43
C ILE A 243 4.69 -12.61 31.83
N TYR A 244 4.13 -13.50 32.65
CA TYR A 244 4.81 -14.74 33.02
C TYR A 244 4.96 -15.68 31.82
N ASP A 245 3.95 -15.74 30.95
CA ASP A 245 3.99 -16.60 29.77
C ASP A 245 5.00 -16.07 28.74
N ILE A 246 5.11 -14.73 28.59
CA ILE A 246 6.13 -14.09 27.74
C ILE A 246 7.53 -14.39 28.27
N LEU A 247 7.78 -14.17 29.58
CA LEU A 247 9.09 -14.41 30.19
C LEU A 247 9.52 -15.88 30.12
N CYS A 248 8.59 -16.83 30.20
CA CYS A 248 8.91 -18.25 30.06
C CYS A 248 9.16 -18.69 28.61
N TYR A 249 8.61 -17.97 27.61
CA TYR A 249 8.74 -18.32 26.20
C TYR A 249 9.97 -17.67 25.55
N GLU A 250 10.37 -16.49 26.01
CA GLU A 250 11.53 -15.75 25.48
C GLU A 250 12.88 -16.15 26.11
N ASN A 251 12.87 -16.92 27.21
CA ASN A 251 14.06 -17.50 27.86
C ASN A 251 14.21 -19.00 27.52
#